data_AF-A0A2M7PFB6-F1
#
_entry.id   AF-A0A2M7PFB6-F1
#
_cell.length_a   1.000
_cell.length_b   1.000
_cell.length_c   1.000
_cell.angle_alpha   90.00
_cell.angle_beta   90.00
_cell.angle_gamma   90.00
#
_symmetry.space_group_name_H-M   'P 1'
#
loop_
_entity.id
_entity.type
_entity.pdbx_description
1 polymer ?
#
loop_
_entity_poly.entity_id
_entity_poly.type
_entity_poly.pdbx_seq_one_letter_code
_entity_poly.pdbx_strand_id
1 'polypeptide(L)'
;MLMPDKHIRFAESLLGLGSFVLDALTTPQTIDDLWAGYRKARKAGHYPAPHTFENLVLAVDILFSIGAVRESDHSGVLQRCG
;
A
#
# COMPACT_ATOMS: atom_id res chain seq x y z
N MET A 1 13.82 -23.77 11.62
CA MET A 1 14.76 -22.76 12.15
C MET A 1 15.03 -21.79 11.01
N LEU A 2 14.40 -20.61 11.01
CA LEU A 2 14.67 -19.58 10.00
C LEU A 2 16.05 -18.99 10.30
N MET A 3 16.99 -19.08 9.36
CA MET A 3 18.13 -18.18 9.38
C MET A 3 17.60 -16.76 9.16
N PRO A 4 17.91 -15.79 10.02
CA PRO A 4 17.53 -14.41 9.80
C PRO A 4 18.45 -13.86 8.72
N ASP A 5 18.01 -13.90 7.46
CA ASP A 5 18.57 -13.00 6.46
C ASP A 5 18.26 -11.57 6.94
N LYS A 6 19.32 -10.87 7.38
CA LYS A 6 19.28 -9.52 8.00
C LYS A 6 18.87 -8.40 7.04
N HIS A 7 18.21 -8.72 5.93
CA HIS A 7 17.85 -7.75 4.90
C HIS A 7 16.37 -7.91 4.55
N ILE A 8 15.50 -7.37 5.41
CA ILE A 8 14.15 -7.02 4.97
C ILE A 8 14.32 -5.99 3.86
N ARG A 9 13.97 -6.36 2.63
CA ARG A 9 14.01 -5.43 1.48
C ARG A 9 13.05 -4.29 1.80
N PHE A 10 13.36 -3.08 1.34
CA PHE A 10 12.46 -1.95 1.61
C PHE A 10 11.03 -2.19 1.10
N ALA A 11 10.90 -2.92 -0.03
CA ALA A 11 9.60 -3.35 -0.57
C ALA A 11 8.81 -4.30 0.37
N GLU A 12 9.45 -4.97 1.32
CA GLU A 12 8.80 -5.81 2.34
C GLU A 12 8.34 -4.99 3.56
N SER A 13 8.73 -3.72 3.66
CA SER A 13 8.27 -2.83 4.72
C SER A 13 6.90 -2.21 4.39
N LEU A 14 6.18 -1.79 5.44
CA LEU A 14 4.94 -1.01 5.29
C LEU A 14 5.17 0.33 4.59
N LEU A 15 6.38 0.91 4.71
CA LEU A 15 6.73 2.14 4.02
C LEU A 15 6.90 1.94 2.51
N GLY A 16 7.52 0.82 2.10
CA GLY A 16 7.59 0.45 0.69
C GLY A 16 6.22 0.11 0.09
N LEU A 17 5.34 -0.50 0.89
CA LEU A 17 3.95 -0.71 0.48
C LEU A 17 3.18 0.61 0.41
N GLY A 18 3.44 1.52 1.36
CA GLY A 18 2.85 2.85 1.39
C GLY A 18 3.24 3.70 0.17
N SER A 19 4.49 3.62 -0.29
CA SER A 19 4.88 4.29 -1.54
C SER A 19 4.12 3.75 -2.74
N PHE A 20 3.92 2.43 -2.82
CA PHE A 20 3.07 1.83 -3.85
C PHE A 20 1.62 2.34 -3.80
N VAL A 21 1.06 2.46 -2.59
CA VAL A 21 -0.30 3.02 -2.41
C VAL A 21 -0.37 4.47 -2.89
N LEU A 22 0.62 5.31 -2.54
CA LEU A 22 0.66 6.71 -2.96
C LEU A 22 0.84 6.88 -4.47
N ASP A 23 1.58 5.97 -5.11
CA ASP A 23 1.75 5.94 -6.57
C ASP A 23 0.49 5.42 -7.28
N ALA A 24 -0.27 4.53 -6.64
CA ALA A 24 -1.55 4.04 -7.16
C ALA A 24 -2.66 5.10 -7.05
N LEU A 25 -2.69 5.88 -5.97
CA LEU A 25 -3.65 6.95 -5.68
C LEU A 25 -3.45 8.22 -6.54
N THR A 26 -3.30 8.05 -7.85
CA THR A 26 -3.38 9.15 -8.85
C THR A 26 -4.81 9.64 -9.04
N THR A 27 -5.79 8.76 -8.80
CA THR A 27 -7.22 9.07 -8.73
C THR A 27 -7.77 8.55 -7.41
N PRO A 28 -8.88 9.09 -6.87
CA PRO A 28 -9.52 8.53 -5.70
C PRO A 28 -9.93 7.07 -5.93
N GLN A 29 -9.60 6.17 -5.01
CA GLN A 29 -9.84 4.73 -5.13
C GLN A 29 -10.27 4.11 -3.81
N THR A 30 -11.04 3.02 -3.88
CA THR A 30 -11.37 2.23 -2.68
C THR A 30 -10.17 1.38 -2.25
N ILE A 31 -10.21 0.90 -1.01
CA ILE A 31 -9.18 -0.03 -0.51
C ILE A 31 -9.16 -1.35 -1.30
N ASP A 32 -10.33 -1.79 -1.79
CA ASP A 32 -10.46 -2.98 -2.63
C ASP A 32 -9.78 -2.79 -4.00
N ASP A 33 -9.92 -1.60 -4.59
CA ASP A 33 -9.27 -1.25 -5.85
C ASP A 33 -7.74 -1.24 -5.70
N LEU A 34 -7.24 -0.65 -4.61
CA LEU A 34 -5.81 -0.64 -4.27
C LEU A 34 -5.27 -2.07 -4.11
N TRP A 35 -6.02 -2.93 -3.41
CA TRP A 35 -5.65 -4.33 -3.23
C TRP A 35 -5.66 -5.10 -4.55
N ALA A 36 -6.67 -4.89 -5.40
CA ALA A 36 -6.71 -5.49 -6.73
C ALA A 36 -5.53 -5.03 -7.60
N GLY A 37 -5.20 -3.73 -7.56
CA GLY A 37 -4.05 -3.14 -8.24
C GLY A 37 -2.73 -3.75 -7.77
N TYR A 38 -2.55 -3.87 -6.46
CA TYR A 38 -1.39 -4.54 -5.86
C TYR A 38 -1.24 -5.99 -6.33
N ARG A 39 -2.32 -6.79 -6.28
CA ARG A 39 -2.26 -8.19 -6.75
C ARG A 39 -1.90 -8.29 -8.22
N LYS A 40 -2.39 -7.35 -9.05
CA LYS A 40 -2.03 -7.29 -10.47
C LYS A 40 -0.56 -6.92 -10.66
N ALA A 41 -0.05 -5.92 -9.95
CA ALA A 41 1.36 -5.52 -9.97
C ALA A 41 2.30 -6.66 -9.51
N ARG A 42 1.89 -7.42 -8.48
CA ARG A 42 2.60 -8.63 -8.03
C ARG A 42 2.65 -9.71 -9.10
N LYS A 43 1.51 -10.03 -9.72
CA LYS A 43 1.44 -11.04 -10.79
C LYS A 43 2.27 -10.63 -12.02
N ALA A 44 2.35 -9.33 -12.32
CA ALA A 44 3.17 -8.79 -13.39
C ALA A 44 4.67 -8.69 -13.05
N GLY A 45 5.07 -8.98 -11.80
CA GLY A 45 6.46 -8.84 -11.36
C GLY A 45 6.92 -7.40 -11.10
N HIS A 46 6.00 -6.42 -11.12
CA HIS A 46 6.30 -5.01 -10.88
C HIS A 46 6.53 -4.67 -9.40
N TYR A 47 6.03 -5.51 -8.48
CA TYR A 47 6.27 -5.35 -7.05
C TYR A 47 6.98 -6.60 -6.51
N PRO A 48 8.19 -6.49 -5.94
CA PRO A 48 9.04 -7.66 -5.67
C PRO A 48 8.68 -8.40 -4.37
N ALA A 49 7.97 -7.79 -3.43
CA ALA A 49 7.69 -8.34 -2.10
C ALA A 49 6.21 -8.76 -1.90
N PRO A 50 5.91 -9.92 -1.30
CA PRO A 50 4.55 -10.30 -0.94
C PRO A 50 4.05 -9.49 0.26
N HIS A 51 2.74 -9.24 0.29
CA HIS A 51 2.04 -8.53 1.36
C HIS A 51 0.65 -9.12 1.46
N THR A 52 0.10 -9.11 2.67
CA THR A 52 -1.28 -9.47 2.93
C THR A 52 -2.18 -8.24 2.81
N PHE A 53 -3.50 -8.46 2.86
CA PHE A 53 -4.44 -7.35 2.86
C PHE A 53 -4.32 -6.52 4.14
N GLU A 54 -4.06 -7.15 5.29
CA GLU A 54 -3.84 -6.46 6.56
C GLU A 54 -2.64 -5.51 6.50
N ASN A 55 -1.55 -5.91 5.84
CA ASN A 55 -0.41 -5.02 5.62
C ASN A 55 -0.78 -3.80 4.77
N LEU A 56 -1.66 -3.97 3.76
CA LEU A 56 -2.15 -2.87 2.95
C LEU A 56 -2.96 -1.89 3.80
N VAL A 57 -3.90 -2.40 4.61
CA VAL A 57 -4.70 -1.58 5.54
C VAL A 57 -3.77 -0.82 6.48
N LEU A 58 -2.81 -1.50 7.11
CA LEU A 58 -1.88 -0.86 8.04
C LEU A 58 -0.98 0.20 7.36
N ALA A 59 -0.58 -0.04 6.11
CA ALA A 59 0.15 0.96 5.33
C ALA A 59 -0.73 2.20 5.06
N VAL A 60 -2.01 2.01 4.71
CA VAL A 60 -2.97 3.11 4.57
C VAL A 60 -3.16 3.86 5.89
N ASP A 61 -3.28 3.15 7.01
CA ASP A 61 -3.45 3.77 8.33
C ASP A 61 -2.24 4.64 8.71
N ILE A 62 -1.02 4.18 8.39
CA ILE A 62 0.20 4.97 8.57
C ILE A 62 0.15 6.22 7.69
N LEU A 63 -0.17 6.08 6.40
CA LEU A 63 -0.29 7.20 5.47
C LEU A 63 -1.35 8.22 5.90
N PHE A 64 -2.47 7.74 6.43
CA PHE A 64 -3.54 8.58 6.95
C PHE A 64 -3.08 9.33 8.20
N SER A 65 -2.40 8.63 9.11
CA SER A 65 -1.87 9.22 10.36
C SER A 65 -0.86 10.34 10.11
N ILE A 66 -0.08 10.27 9.04
CA ILE A 66 0.87 11.32 8.64
C ILE A 66 0.25 12.38 7.70
N GLY A 67 -1.05 12.27 7.38
CA GLY A 67 -1.75 13.21 6.50
C GLY A 67 -1.39 13.08 5.01
N ALA A 68 -0.78 11.97 4.58
CA ALA A 68 -0.44 11.72 3.18
C ALA A 68 -1.63 11.22 2.35
N VAL A 69 -2.65 10.65 3.00
CA VAL A 69 -3.93 10.28 2.37
C VAL A 69 -5.10 10.74 3.24
N ARG A 70 -6.26 10.96 2.64
CA ARG A 70 -7.51 11.27 3.32
C ARG A 70 -8.65 10.47 2.72
N GLU A 71 -9.66 10.19 3.52
CA GLU A 71 -10.95 9.77 2.99
C GLU A 71 -11.65 10.94 2.30
N SER A 72 -12.32 10.68 1.19
CA SER A 72 -13.22 11.65 0.55
C SER A 72 -14.56 11.61 1.25
N ASP A 73 -15.13 12.78 1.53
CA ASP A 73 -16.18 12.98 2.53
C ASP A 73 -17.39 12.04 2.41
N HIS A 74 -17.73 11.53 1.22
CA HIS A 74 -19.00 10.82 0.97
C HIS A 74 -18.92 9.50 0.19
N SER A 75 -17.74 8.92 -0.06
CA SER A 75 -17.65 7.74 -0.95
C SER A 75 -16.74 6.59 -0.51
N GLY A 76 -16.15 6.64 0.69
CA GLY A 76 -15.27 5.56 1.17
C GLY A 76 -14.03 5.35 0.29
N VAL A 77 -13.69 6.36 -0.52
CA VAL A 77 -12.52 6.37 -1.39
C VAL A 77 -11.40 7.14 -0.70
N LEU A 78 -10.20 6.60 -0.83
CA LEU A 78 -8.97 7.23 -0.39
C LEU A 78 -8.49 8.16 -1.51
N GLN A 79 -8.04 9.34 -1.13
CA GLN A 79 -7.39 10.30 -2.00
C GLN A 79 -6.03 10.69 -1.43
N ARG A 80 -5.06 10.89 -2.31
CA ARG A 80 -3.72 11.38 -1.92
C ARG A 80 -3.81 12.86 -1.54
N CYS A 81 -3.21 13.22 -0.41
CA CYS A 81 -2.97 14.60 -0.03
C CYS A 81 -1.71 15.10 -0.73
N GLY A 82 -1.79 16.26 -1.38
CA GLY A 82 -0.69 16.90 -2.10
C GLY A 82 -0.62 18.38 -1.75
#